data_AF-A0A7C3XRB8-F1
#
_entry.id   AF-A0A7C3XRB8-F1
#
_cell.length_a   1.000
_cell.length_b   1.000
_cell.length_c   1.000
_cell.angle_alpha   90.00
_cell.angle_beta   90.00
_cell.angle_gamma   90.00
#
_symmetry.space_group_name_H-M   'P 1'
#
loop_
_entity.id
_entity.type
_entity.pdbx_description
1 polymer ?
#
loop_
_entity_poly.entity_id
_entity_poly.type
_entity_poly.pdbx_seq_one_letter_code
_entity_poly.pdbx_strand_id
1 'polypeptide(L)'
;MKKNLVEVLQEGRIHFKCGEVIIFGDIKDLPILKERLGKHDLLNDVFIDLNKDGYMIMPAGWNKGRGVKVAAMSLGGGRLMAIGDEVNDLSLFEIADVRVAVGNAVPELKKMADIICDKDNGKGVIEVLTSLGGLTKW
;
A
#
# COMPACT_ATOMS: atom_id res chain seq x y z
N MET A 1 20.73 22.02 17.06
CA MET A 1 19.60 21.21 16.56
C MET A 1 19.46 20.00 17.48
N LYS A 2 18.29 19.73 18.08
CA LYS A 2 18.10 18.54 18.94
C LYS A 2 18.03 17.32 18.02
N LYS A 3 18.88 16.32 18.24
CA LYS A 3 18.82 15.05 17.52
C LYS A 3 17.50 14.34 17.83
N ASN A 4 16.87 13.75 16.82
CA ASN A 4 15.67 12.94 17.06
C ASN A 4 16.06 11.56 17.62
N LEU A 5 15.09 10.85 18.20
CA LEU A 5 15.32 9.54 18.83
C LEU A 5 15.94 8.51 17.85
N VAL A 6 15.54 8.53 16.58
CA VAL A 6 16.03 7.62 15.54
C VAL A 6 17.51 7.87 15.27
N GLU A 7 17.93 9.13 15.15
CA GLU A 7 19.33 9.52 14.92
C GLU A 7 20.23 9.05 16.08
N VAL A 8 19.76 9.20 17.32
CA VAL A 8 20.50 8.74 18.52
C VAL A 8 20.66 7.22 18.51
N LEU A 9 19.61 6.48 18.15
CA LEU A 9 19.66 5.02 18.09
C LEU A 9 20.57 4.52 16.95
N GLN A 10 20.58 5.20 15.79
CA GLN A 10 21.45 4.90 14.66
C GLN A 10 22.93 5.15 14.98
N GLU A 11 23.27 6.28 15.59
CA GLU A 11 24.64 6.59 16.03
C GLU A 11 25.16 5.56 17.05
N GLY A 12 24.29 5.10 17.94
CA GLY A 12 24.61 4.07 18.93
C GLY A 12 24.78 2.66 18.35
N ARG A 13 24.55 2.46 17.04
CA ARG A 13 24.48 1.13 16.39
C ARG A 13 23.51 0.18 17.11
N ILE A 14 22.48 0.75 17.74
CA ILE A 14 21.44 -0.03 18.42
C ILE A 14 20.52 -0.56 17.33
N HIS A 15 20.23 -1.86 17.34
CA HIS A 15 19.25 -2.43 16.44
C HIS A 15 17.84 -2.11 16.95
N PHE A 16 17.02 -1.43 16.16
CA PHE A 16 15.64 -1.08 16.52
C PHE A 16 14.70 -1.27 15.33
N LYS A 17 13.41 -1.39 15.62
CA LYS A 17 12.33 -1.24 14.64
C LYS A 17 11.40 -0.14 15.15
N CYS A 18 11.25 0.94 14.38
CA CYS A 18 10.22 1.93 14.66
C CYS A 18 8.93 1.46 13.99
N GLY A 19 7.87 1.26 14.78
CA GLY A 19 6.53 1.13 14.22
C GLY A 19 6.08 2.50 13.72
N GLU A 20 5.74 2.58 12.45
CA GLU A 20 5.20 3.79 11.86
C GLU A 20 3.68 3.75 11.95
N VAL A 21 3.10 4.77 12.59
CA VAL A 21 1.68 4.80 12.94
C VAL A 21 0.84 4.79 11.64
N ILE A 22 -0.04 3.81 11.52
CA ILE A 22 -1.14 3.83 10.55
C ILE A 22 -2.39 4.27 11.32
N ILE A 23 -2.99 5.40 10.94
CA ILE A 23 -4.25 5.87 11.52
C ILE A 23 -5.35 5.70 10.48
N PHE A 24 -6.40 4.96 10.82
CA PHE A 24 -7.61 4.90 9.99
C PHE A 24 -8.64 5.90 10.49
N GLY A 25 -9.33 6.57 9.56
CA GLY A 25 -10.45 7.45 9.88
C GLY A 25 -11.55 7.39 8.82
N ASP A 26 -12.72 7.87 9.21
CA ASP A 26 -13.92 7.92 8.36
C ASP A 26 -13.82 9.06 7.34
N ILE A 27 -14.24 8.81 6.10
CA ILE A 27 -14.14 9.77 5.00
C ILE A 27 -14.84 11.10 5.31
N LYS A 28 -15.89 11.09 6.15
CA LYS A 28 -16.61 12.31 6.56
C LYS A 28 -15.74 13.31 7.31
N ASP A 29 -14.71 12.82 8.00
CA ASP A 29 -13.81 13.61 8.82
C ASP A 29 -12.58 14.09 8.02
N LEU A 30 -12.42 13.69 6.75
CA LEU A 30 -11.30 14.06 5.90
C LEU A 30 -11.10 15.59 5.78
N PRO A 31 -12.14 16.44 5.64
CA PRO A 31 -11.97 17.89 5.62
C PRO A 31 -11.41 18.43 6.94
N ILE A 32 -11.92 17.93 8.07
CA ILE A 32 -11.49 18.33 9.42
C ILE A 32 -10.04 17.88 9.65
N LEU A 33 -9.70 16.66 9.22
CA LEU A 33 -8.33 16.16 9.27
C LEU A 33 -7.38 17.09 8.52
N LYS A 34 -7.67 17.39 7.24
CA LYS A 34 -6.82 18.23 6.40
C LYS A 34 -6.64 19.62 7.00
N GLU A 35 -7.70 20.20 7.55
CA GLU A 35 -7.64 21.48 8.26
C GLU A 35 -6.70 21.39 9.48
N ARG A 36 -6.86 20.36 10.31
CA ARG A 36 -6.04 20.17 11.52
C ARG A 36 -4.57 19.95 11.18
N LEU A 37 -4.27 19.07 10.23
CA LEU A 37 -2.90 18.85 9.77
C LEU A 37 -2.28 20.14 9.22
N GLY A 38 -3.04 20.93 8.45
CA GLY A 38 -2.58 22.21 7.92
C GLY A 38 -2.28 23.24 9.00
N LYS A 39 -3.14 23.34 10.03
CA LYS A 39 -2.91 24.23 11.19
C LYS A 39 -1.65 23.89 11.99
N HIS A 40 -1.19 22.64 11.91
CA HIS A 40 -0.02 22.15 12.61
C HIS A 40 1.21 21.94 11.70
N ASP A 41 1.15 22.36 10.44
CA ASP A 41 2.22 22.19 9.43
C ASP A 41 2.63 20.72 9.19
N LEU A 42 1.70 19.77 9.39
CA LEU A 42 1.95 18.33 9.27
C LEU A 42 1.55 17.73 7.91
N LEU A 43 0.99 18.53 6.99
CA LEU A 43 0.48 18.03 5.71
C LEU A 43 1.58 17.38 4.84
N ASN A 44 2.82 17.84 4.97
CA ASN A 44 3.96 17.29 4.23
C ASN A 44 4.62 16.09 4.91
N ASP A 45 4.29 15.83 6.19
CA ASP A 45 4.88 14.76 6.99
C ASP A 45 4.11 13.43 6.88
N VAL A 46 2.91 13.49 6.27
CA VAL A 46 2.02 12.34 6.15
C VAL A 46 1.61 12.07 4.71
N PHE A 47 1.35 10.80 4.42
CA PHE A 47 0.59 10.36 3.26
C PHE A 47 -0.84 10.03 3.69
N ILE A 48 -1.83 10.61 3.02
CA ILE A 48 -3.24 10.31 3.24
C ILE A 48 -3.70 9.44 2.07
N ASP A 49 -3.82 8.15 2.32
CA ASP A 49 -4.31 7.18 1.36
C ASP A 49 -5.83 7.08 1.47
N LEU A 50 -6.53 7.15 0.34
CA LEU A 50 -7.99 7.05 0.33
C LEU A 50 -8.40 5.59 0.06
N ASN A 51 -9.45 5.16 0.76
CA ASN A 51 -10.09 3.87 0.58
C ASN A 51 -11.61 4.07 0.54
N LYS A 52 -12.39 3.08 0.08
CA LYS A 52 -13.85 3.19 -0.18
C LYS A 52 -14.60 4.10 0.81
N ASP A 53 -14.52 3.78 2.10
CA ASP A 53 -15.30 4.45 3.14
C ASP A 53 -14.43 5.25 4.14
N GLY A 54 -13.16 5.46 3.83
CA GLY A 54 -12.23 6.05 4.80
C GLY A 54 -10.89 6.49 4.25
N TYR A 55 -10.02 6.91 5.15
CA TYR A 55 -8.64 7.26 4.85
C TYR A 55 -7.68 6.54 5.78
N MET A 56 -6.45 6.34 5.31
CA MET A 56 -5.32 5.89 6.12
C MET A 56 -4.25 6.99 6.11
N ILE A 57 -3.78 7.37 7.29
CA ILE A 57 -2.64 8.25 7.48
C ILE A 57 -1.42 7.39 7.74
N MET A 58 -0.37 7.59 6.96
CA MET A 58 0.94 6.96 7.11
C MET A 58 2.01 8.05 7.05
N PRO A 59 3.28 7.79 7.44
CA PRO A 59 4.33 8.76 7.20
C PRO A 59 4.49 9.07 5.72
N ALA A 60 4.96 10.28 5.40
CA ALA A 60 5.19 10.70 4.04
C ALA A 60 6.06 9.70 3.26
N GLY A 61 5.65 9.45 2.02
CA GLY A 61 6.32 8.52 1.13
C GLY A 61 6.06 7.03 1.40
N TRP A 62 5.20 6.67 2.35
CA TRP A 62 4.71 5.30 2.51
C TRP A 62 3.37 5.08 1.83
N ASN A 63 3.22 3.92 1.19
CA ASN A 63 2.01 3.40 0.57
C ASN A 63 2.12 1.86 0.45
N LYS A 64 1.07 1.19 -0.06
CA LYS A 64 1.05 -0.27 -0.26
C LYS A 64 2.24 -0.75 -1.09
N GLY A 65 2.52 -0.09 -2.22
CA GLY A 65 3.64 -0.42 -3.10
C GLY A 65 5.00 -0.41 -2.38
N ARG A 66 5.33 0.68 -1.68
CA ARG A 66 6.58 0.78 -0.92
C ARG A 66 6.67 -0.29 0.17
N GLY A 67 5.58 -0.54 0.89
CA GLY A 67 5.52 -1.59 1.93
C GLY A 67 5.85 -2.97 1.37
N VAL A 68 5.20 -3.35 0.28
CA VAL A 68 5.46 -4.64 -0.39
C VAL A 68 6.88 -4.69 -0.96
N LYS A 69 7.38 -3.59 -1.53
CA LYS A 69 8.77 -3.52 -2.03
C LYS A 69 9.79 -3.81 -0.94
N VAL A 70 9.65 -3.20 0.23
CA VAL A 70 10.52 -3.44 1.40
C VAL A 70 10.42 -4.88 1.89
N ALA A 71 9.20 -5.43 1.95
CA ALA A 71 8.96 -6.81 2.33
C ALA A 71 9.60 -7.80 1.34
N ALA A 72 9.40 -7.59 0.04
CA ALA A 72 9.96 -8.42 -1.02
C ALA A 72 11.49 -8.43 -0.99
N MET A 73 12.15 -7.27 -0.82
CA MET A 73 13.60 -7.21 -0.66
C MET A 73 14.09 -8.01 0.56
N SER A 74 13.34 -7.96 1.67
CA SER A 74 13.69 -8.70 2.89
C SER A 74 13.58 -10.22 2.73
N LEU A 75 12.82 -10.69 1.74
CA LEU A 75 12.67 -12.11 1.38
C LEU A 75 13.68 -12.58 0.32
N GLY A 76 14.62 -11.73 -0.08
CA GLY A 76 15.60 -12.03 -1.14
C GLY A 76 15.17 -11.56 -2.54
N GLY A 77 14.07 -10.80 -2.63
CA GLY A 77 13.50 -10.34 -3.90
C GLY A 77 12.75 -11.46 -4.63
N GLY A 78 12.52 -11.27 -5.93
CA GLY A 78 11.78 -12.20 -6.77
C GLY A 78 10.78 -11.48 -7.67
N ARG A 79 10.01 -12.28 -8.43
CA ARG A 79 8.89 -11.73 -9.20
C ARG A 79 7.72 -11.44 -8.28
N LEU A 80 7.08 -10.29 -8.49
CA LEU A 80 5.94 -9.84 -7.72
C LEU A 80 4.67 -9.92 -8.57
N MET A 81 3.69 -10.70 -8.10
CA MET A 81 2.32 -10.60 -8.57
C MET A 81 1.51 -9.75 -7.59
N ALA A 82 0.82 -8.74 -8.12
CA ALA A 82 -0.15 -7.95 -7.38
C ALA A 82 -1.57 -8.30 -7.83
N ILE A 83 -2.46 -8.56 -6.86
CA ILE A 83 -3.89 -8.73 -7.09
C ILE A 83 -4.60 -7.65 -6.29
N GLY A 84 -5.39 -6.80 -6.96
CA GLY A 84 -6.02 -5.64 -6.33
C GLY A 84 -7.40 -5.31 -6.88
N ASP A 85 -8.10 -4.42 -6.17
CA ASP A 85 -9.45 -3.96 -6.53
C ASP A 85 -9.64 -2.45 -6.42
N GLU A 86 -8.79 -1.73 -5.68
CA GLU A 86 -9.04 -0.34 -5.32
C GLU A 86 -7.94 0.66 -5.72
N VAL A 87 -8.25 1.95 -5.57
CA VAL A 87 -7.34 3.06 -5.89
C VAL A 87 -6.02 2.97 -5.13
N ASN A 88 -6.04 2.53 -3.87
CA ASN A 88 -4.81 2.36 -3.08
C ASN A 88 -3.89 1.22 -3.60
N ASP A 89 -4.40 0.33 -4.46
CA ASP A 89 -3.61 -0.71 -5.12
C ASP A 89 -2.87 -0.22 -6.36
N LEU A 90 -3.13 1.01 -6.84
CA LEU A 90 -2.37 1.59 -7.97
C LEU A 90 -0.87 1.60 -7.69
N SER A 91 -0.49 2.01 -6.46
CA SER A 91 0.91 1.99 -6.01
C SER A 91 1.52 0.58 -5.96
N LEU A 92 0.69 -0.44 -5.73
CA LEU A 92 1.11 -1.84 -5.75
C LEU A 92 1.33 -2.32 -7.20
N PHE A 93 0.49 -1.89 -8.15
CA PHE A 93 0.65 -2.22 -9.56
C PHE A 93 1.88 -1.57 -10.19
N GLU A 94 2.29 -0.39 -9.74
CA GLU A 94 3.52 0.28 -10.22
C GLU A 94 4.79 -0.53 -9.99
N ILE A 95 4.83 -1.41 -8.99
CA ILE A 95 6.01 -2.19 -8.64
C ILE A 95 5.91 -3.67 -9.04
N ALA A 96 4.74 -4.13 -9.48
CA ALA A 96 4.48 -5.54 -9.74
C ALA A 96 4.92 -5.95 -11.15
N ASP A 97 5.49 -7.15 -11.26
CA ASP A 97 5.83 -7.76 -12.55
C ASP A 97 4.59 -8.28 -13.27
N VAL A 98 3.56 -8.69 -12.52
CA VAL A 98 2.25 -9.12 -13.04
C VAL A 98 1.14 -8.49 -12.21
N ARG A 99 0.23 -7.80 -12.91
CA ARG A 99 -0.83 -7.00 -12.32
C ARG A 99 -2.18 -7.62 -12.63
N VAL A 100 -2.94 -7.94 -11.59
CA VAL A 100 -4.23 -8.62 -11.70
C VAL A 100 -5.31 -7.79 -11.04
N ALA A 101 -6.32 -7.37 -11.81
CA ALA A 101 -7.49 -6.69 -11.28
C ALA A 101 -8.67 -7.67 -11.20
N VAL A 102 -9.33 -7.76 -10.03
CA VAL A 102 -10.52 -8.62 -9.88
C VAL A 102 -11.76 -7.99 -10.55
N GLY A 103 -12.82 -8.76 -10.72
CA GLY A 103 -14.01 -8.37 -11.49
C GLY A 103 -14.68 -7.07 -11.02
N ASN A 104 -14.66 -6.78 -9.71
CA ASN A 104 -15.20 -5.55 -9.14
C ASN A 104 -14.15 -4.43 -8.93
N ALA A 105 -12.97 -4.57 -9.52
CA ALA A 105 -11.92 -3.56 -9.40
C ALA A 105 -12.32 -2.24 -10.07
N VAL A 106 -11.82 -1.12 -9.51
CA VAL A 106 -12.06 0.22 -10.05
C VAL A 106 -11.50 0.36 -11.47
N PRO A 107 -12.14 1.16 -12.36
CA PRO A 107 -11.74 1.28 -13.76
C PRO A 107 -10.27 1.68 -13.96
N GLU A 108 -9.74 2.54 -13.10
CA GLU A 108 -8.37 3.03 -13.12
C GLU A 108 -7.37 1.89 -12.91
N LEU A 109 -7.66 1.00 -11.96
CA LEU A 109 -6.80 -0.15 -11.67
C LEU A 109 -6.86 -1.16 -12.82
N LYS A 110 -8.06 -1.43 -13.36
CA LYS A 110 -8.24 -2.32 -14.52
C LYS A 110 -7.46 -1.86 -15.76
N LYS A 111 -7.34 -0.56 -16.00
CA LYS A 111 -6.55 0.00 -17.11
C LYS A 111 -5.05 -0.31 -17.00
N MET A 112 -4.55 -0.55 -15.79
CA MET A 112 -3.16 -0.91 -15.53
C MET A 112 -2.92 -2.42 -15.48
N ALA A 113 -3.98 -3.23 -15.48
CA ALA A 113 -3.88 -4.67 -15.26
C ALA A 113 -3.39 -5.41 -16.50
N ASP A 114 -2.55 -6.43 -16.30
CA ASP A 114 -2.19 -7.40 -17.33
C ASP A 114 -3.27 -8.48 -17.47
N ILE A 115 -3.97 -8.78 -16.37
CA ILE A 115 -5.07 -9.75 -16.29
C ILE A 115 -6.24 -9.09 -15.57
N ILE A 116 -7.43 -9.20 -16.15
CA ILE A 116 -8.69 -8.81 -15.50
C ILE A 116 -9.50 -10.08 -15.28
N CYS A 117 -9.84 -10.38 -14.03
CA CYS A 117 -10.67 -11.54 -13.70
C CYS A 117 -12.14 -11.28 -14.05
N ASP A 118 -12.84 -12.35 -14.40
CA ASP A 118 -14.30 -12.30 -14.58
C ASP A 118 -15.02 -12.19 -13.23
N LYS A 119 -14.47 -12.80 -12.17
CA LYS A 119 -15.09 -12.86 -10.85
C LYS A 119 -14.59 -11.77 -9.91
N ASP A 120 -15.51 -11.32 -9.06
CA ASP A 120 -15.25 -10.31 -8.04
C ASP A 120 -14.51 -10.85 -6.81
N ASN A 121 -13.84 -9.93 -6.10
CA ASN A 121 -13.28 -10.14 -4.77
C ASN A 121 -12.45 -11.45 -4.68
N GLY A 122 -12.59 -12.19 -3.58
CA GLY A 122 -11.89 -13.46 -3.38
C GLY A 122 -12.17 -14.52 -4.44
N LYS A 123 -13.29 -14.45 -5.17
CA LYS A 123 -13.56 -15.38 -6.27
C LYS A 123 -12.65 -15.11 -7.48
N GLY A 124 -12.32 -13.84 -7.75
CA GLY A 124 -11.33 -13.46 -8.75
C GLY A 124 -9.91 -13.90 -8.36
N VAL A 125 -9.57 -13.81 -7.07
CA VAL A 125 -8.30 -14.35 -6.55
C VAL A 125 -8.19 -15.86 -6.81
N ILE A 126 -9.26 -16.62 -6.52
CA ILE A 126 -9.28 -18.07 -6.78
C ILE A 126 -9.17 -18.36 -8.28
N GLU A 127 -9.87 -17.59 -9.12
CA GLU A 127 -9.86 -17.72 -10.57
C GLU A 127 -8.44 -17.58 -11.14
N VAL A 128 -7.72 -16.51 -10.79
CA VAL A 128 -6.36 -16.30 -11.29
C VAL A 128 -5.38 -17.34 -10.76
N LEU A 129 -5.45 -17.72 -9.49
CA LEU A 129 -4.55 -18.75 -8.94
C LEU A 129 -4.81 -20.12 -9.58
N THR A 130 -6.06 -20.42 -9.93
CA THR A 130 -6.42 -21.67 -10.60
C THR A 130 -5.92 -21.70 -12.05
N SER A 131 -6.07 -20.60 -12.79
CA SER A 131 -5.63 -20.52 -14.20
C SER A 131 -4.12 -20.67 -14.36
N LEU A 132 -3.36 -20.30 -13.33
CA LEU A 132 -1.91 -20.45 -13.26
C LEU A 132 -1.43 -21.85 -12.86
N GLY A 133 -2.35 -22.79 -12.63
CA GLY A 133 -2.04 -24.15 -12.17
C GLY A 133 -1.68 -24.22 -10.69
N GLY A 134 -2.19 -23.29 -9.88
CA GLY A 134 -1.91 -23.16 -8.45
C GLY A 134 -0.58 -22.46 -8.16
N LEU A 135 -0.26 -22.29 -6.87
CA LEU A 135 1.00 -21.70 -6.39
C LEU A 135 2.25 -22.56 -6.72
N THR A 136 2.08 -23.75 -7.28
CA THR A 136 3.17 -24.70 -7.55
C THR A 136 3.92 -24.45 -8.85
N LYS A 137 3.50 -23.50 -9.67
CA LYS A 137 4.07 -23.23 -11.01
C LYS A 137 4.63 -21.81 -11.18
N TRP A 138 4.79 -21.06 -10.09
CA TRP A 138 5.21 -19.66 -10.07
C TRP A 138 6.54 -19.45 -9.36
#